data_AF-A0A7S3E466-F1
#
_entry.id   AF-A0A7S3E466-F1
#
_cell.length_a   1.000
_cell.length_b   1.000
_cell.length_c   1.000
_cell.angle_alpha   90.00
_cell.angle_beta   90.00
_cell.angle_gamma   90.00
#
_symmetry.space_group_name_H-M   'P 1'
#
loop_
_entity.id
_entity.type
_entity.pdbx_description
1 polymer ?
#
loop_
_entity_poly.entity_id
_entity_poly.type
_entity_poly.pdbx_seq_one_letter_code
_entity_poly.pdbx_strand_id
1 'polypeptide(L)'
;RAAMASPAVTSQANQLPYPDKFYRARAFVKALHKAGTELKEESQLVLYALERQVSDGPCRDPKPSAWNTRERAMWQAWEHLGQMSREEAMRLFVRQLEYDVPSWWSDYIAYGLNQPKPFGSTNGSSAGKGGEAE
;
A
#
# COMPACT_ATOMS: atom_id res chain seq x y z
N ARG A 1 -12.69 -1.36 22.19
CA ARG A 1 -13.28 -0.09 21.70
C ARG A 1 -13.42 -0.21 20.19
N ALA A 2 -14.61 -0.55 19.69
CA ALA A 2 -14.91 -0.47 18.27
C ALA A 2 -15.09 1.01 17.94
N ALA A 3 -14.14 1.62 17.23
CA ALA A 3 -14.34 2.94 16.66
C ALA A 3 -15.37 2.78 15.56
N MET A 4 -16.62 3.13 15.85
CA MET A 4 -17.68 3.23 14.86
C MET A 4 -17.24 4.31 13.85
N ALA A 5 -16.69 3.88 12.71
CA ALA A 5 -16.42 4.76 11.60
C ALA A 5 -17.73 5.47 11.23
N SER A 6 -17.76 6.80 11.32
CA SER A 6 -18.94 7.57 10.98
C SER A 6 -19.29 7.33 9.50
N PRO A 7 -20.58 7.13 9.14
CA PRO A 7 -20.99 6.81 7.77
C PRO A 7 -20.58 7.88 6.74
N ALA A 8 -20.38 9.12 7.19
CA ALA A 8 -19.89 10.22 6.37
C ALA A 8 -18.44 10.01 5.86
N VAL A 9 -17.58 9.35 6.64
CA VAL A 9 -16.15 9.18 6.31
C VAL A 9 -16.00 8.11 5.24
N THR A 10 -16.71 6.98 5.35
CA THR A 10 -16.74 5.93 4.31
C THR A 10 -17.30 6.45 2.98
N SER A 11 -18.29 7.34 3.02
CA SER A 11 -18.84 7.99 1.81
C SER A 11 -17.77 8.78 1.05
N GLN A 12 -16.87 9.46 1.76
CA GLN A 12 -15.80 10.25 1.15
C GLN A 12 -14.75 9.37 0.45
N ALA A 13 -14.45 8.19 0.98
CA ALA A 13 -13.56 7.22 0.33
C ALA A 13 -14.10 6.78 -1.04
N ASN A 14 -15.42 6.61 -1.15
CA ASN A 14 -16.10 6.19 -2.38
C ASN A 14 -16.13 7.25 -3.46
N GLN A 15 -15.95 8.53 -3.11
CA GLN A 15 -15.94 9.65 -4.07
C GLN A 15 -14.56 9.92 -4.68
N LEU A 16 -13.51 9.21 -4.23
CA LEU A 16 -12.16 9.46 -4.73
C LEU A 16 -11.98 8.91 -6.15
N PRO A 17 -11.46 9.72 -7.09
CA PRO A 17 -11.17 9.24 -8.43
C PRO A 17 -10.00 8.25 -8.41
N TYR A 18 -9.96 7.36 -9.39
CA TYR A 18 -8.74 6.62 -9.73
C TYR A 18 -7.84 7.53 -10.57
N PRO A 19 -6.51 7.48 -10.41
CA PRO A 19 -5.73 6.52 -9.60
C PRO A 19 -5.51 6.93 -8.13
N ASP A 20 -6.00 8.10 -7.70
CA ASP A 20 -5.73 8.63 -6.35
C ASP A 20 -6.21 7.70 -5.23
N LYS A 21 -7.40 7.11 -5.37
CA LYS A 21 -7.94 6.13 -4.40
C LYS A 21 -6.97 4.96 -4.20
N PHE A 22 -6.42 4.44 -5.30
CA PHE A 22 -5.44 3.36 -5.28
C PHE A 22 -4.14 3.78 -4.59
N TYR A 23 -3.59 4.97 -4.90
CA TYR A 23 -2.34 5.41 -4.28
C TYR A 23 -2.47 5.59 -2.76
N ARG A 24 -3.62 6.08 -2.28
CA ARG A 24 -3.89 6.20 -0.85
C ARG A 24 -4.06 4.83 -0.19
N ALA A 25 -4.82 3.94 -0.80
CA ALA A 25 -4.96 2.55 -0.34
C ALA A 25 -3.60 1.84 -0.24
N ARG A 26 -2.75 1.98 -1.25
CA ARG A 26 -1.38 1.43 -1.26
C ARG A 26 -0.50 2.01 -0.16
N ALA A 27 -0.59 3.33 0.07
CA ALA A 27 0.12 3.99 1.16
C ALA A 27 -0.33 3.48 2.54
N PHE A 28 -1.63 3.24 2.70
CA PHE A 28 -2.19 2.65 3.91
C PHE A 28 -1.67 1.23 4.15
N VAL A 29 -1.70 0.35 3.15
CA VAL A 29 -1.15 -1.01 3.26
C VAL A 29 0.34 -0.99 3.66
N LYS A 30 1.13 -0.08 3.08
CA LYS A 30 2.55 0.11 3.47
C LYS A 30 2.69 0.57 4.92
N ALA A 31 1.80 1.45 5.38
CA ALA A 31 1.78 1.90 6.76
C ALA A 31 1.38 0.78 7.73
N LEU A 32 0.40 -0.06 7.37
CA LEU A 32 0.01 -1.24 8.15
C LEU A 32 1.19 -2.19 8.36
N HIS A 33 1.90 -2.55 7.29
CA HIS A 33 3.10 -3.39 7.38
C HIS A 33 4.16 -2.76 8.26
N LYS A 34 4.40 -1.44 8.15
CA LYS A 34 5.36 -0.73 9.01
C LYS A 34 4.94 -0.69 10.47
N ALA A 35 3.63 -0.63 10.74
CA ALA A 35 3.07 -0.67 12.08
C ALA A 35 3.00 -2.08 12.69
N GLY A 36 3.45 -3.11 11.96
CA GLY A 36 3.35 -4.52 12.39
C GLY A 36 1.93 -5.06 12.37
N THR A 37 0.99 -4.37 11.70
CA THR A 37 -0.37 -4.85 11.49
C THR A 37 -0.43 -5.60 10.16
N GLU A 38 -0.42 -6.92 10.24
CA GLU A 38 -0.45 -7.77 9.05
C GLU A 38 -1.89 -8.14 8.67
N LEU A 39 -2.21 -8.01 7.38
CA LEU A 39 -3.43 -8.59 6.82
C LEU A 39 -3.28 -10.11 6.71
N LYS A 40 -4.38 -10.80 6.39
CA LYS A 40 -4.33 -12.23 6.09
C LYS A 40 -3.31 -12.50 4.97
N GLU A 41 -2.59 -13.60 5.07
CA GLU A 41 -1.54 -13.97 4.09
C GLU A 41 -2.10 -13.99 2.65
N GLU A 42 -3.29 -14.57 2.45
CA GLU A 42 -4.00 -14.56 1.17
C GLU A 42 -4.21 -13.15 0.61
N SER A 43 -4.65 -12.22 1.47
CA SER A 43 -4.88 -10.82 1.10
C SER A 43 -3.59 -10.10 0.76
N GLN A 44 -2.51 -10.37 1.50
CA GLN A 44 -1.18 -9.81 1.19
C GLN A 44 -0.70 -10.24 -0.19
N LEU A 45 -0.88 -11.52 -0.54
CA LEU A 45 -0.52 -12.06 -1.85
C LEU A 45 -1.34 -11.41 -2.98
N VAL A 46 -2.66 -11.27 -2.80
CA VAL A 46 -3.55 -10.62 -3.77
C VAL A 46 -3.20 -9.14 -3.94
N LEU A 47 -3.01 -8.41 -2.84
CA LEU A 47 -2.63 -6.99 -2.88
C LEU A 47 -1.28 -6.80 -3.56
N TYR A 48 -0.30 -7.67 -3.28
CA TYR A 48 0.98 -7.66 -3.97
C TYR A 48 0.83 -7.86 -5.48
N ALA A 49 0.11 -8.92 -5.89
CA ALA A 49 -0.13 -9.24 -7.29
C ALA A 49 -0.78 -8.08 -8.05
N LEU A 50 -1.78 -7.43 -7.43
CA LEU A 50 -2.46 -6.28 -7.99
C LEU A 50 -1.55 -5.03 -8.06
N GLU A 51 -0.71 -4.78 -7.05
CA GLU A 51 0.28 -3.69 -7.09
C GLU A 51 1.30 -3.89 -8.23
N ARG A 52 1.76 -5.14 -8.44
CA ARG A 52 2.63 -5.53 -9.56
C ARG A 52 1.92 -5.37 -10.91
N GLN A 53 0.67 -5.80 -11.04
CA GLN A 53 -0.11 -5.61 -12.27
C GLN A 53 -0.28 -4.11 -12.62
N VAL A 54 -0.46 -3.25 -11.62
CA VAL A 54 -0.58 -1.80 -11.83
C VAL A 54 0.75 -1.20 -12.29
N SER A 55 1.86 -1.63 -11.69
CA SER A 55 3.18 -1.04 -11.89
C SER A 55 3.88 -1.58 -13.14
N ASP A 56 3.87 -2.90 -13.32
CA ASP A 56 4.65 -3.64 -14.32
C ASP A 56 3.76 -4.28 -15.40
N GLY A 57 2.45 -4.39 -15.16
CA GLY A 57 1.52 -5.05 -16.08
C GLY A 57 1.52 -6.58 -15.92
N PRO A 58 1.12 -7.33 -16.97
CA PRO A 58 1.08 -8.78 -16.96
C PRO A 58 2.41 -9.41 -16.55
N CYS A 59 2.36 -10.49 -15.76
CA CYS A 59 3.55 -11.22 -15.32
C CYS A 59 4.37 -11.73 -16.52
N ARG A 60 5.63 -11.27 -16.62
CA ARG A 60 6.61 -11.72 -17.62
C ARG A 60 7.84 -12.36 -17.00
N ASP A 61 7.88 -12.40 -15.67
CA ASP A 61 9.03 -12.91 -14.94
C ASP A 61 9.02 -14.45 -14.95
N PRO A 62 10.20 -15.09 -15.01
CA PRO A 62 10.28 -16.54 -14.97
C PRO A 62 9.80 -17.06 -13.63
N LYS A 63 9.26 -18.29 -13.65
CA LYS A 63 8.80 -18.97 -12.44
C LYS A 63 9.95 -19.10 -11.42
N PRO A 64 9.77 -18.63 -10.18
CA PRO A 64 10.81 -18.69 -9.15
C PRO A 64 11.08 -20.12 -8.68
N SER A 65 12.21 -20.30 -8.00
CA SER A 65 12.64 -21.59 -7.46
C SER A 65 11.61 -22.17 -6.49
N ALA A 66 11.40 -23.49 -6.55
CA ALA A 66 10.42 -24.18 -5.71
C ALA A 66 10.74 -24.15 -4.21
N TRP A 67 11.98 -23.80 -3.84
CA TRP A 67 12.43 -23.74 -2.45
C TRP A 67 11.95 -22.48 -1.71
N ASN A 68 11.54 -21.42 -2.42
CA ASN A 68 10.96 -20.23 -1.80
C ASN A 68 9.45 -20.22 -1.98
N THR A 69 8.74 -20.84 -1.03
CA THR A 69 7.27 -20.98 -1.08
C THR A 69 6.56 -19.63 -1.14
N ARG A 70 7.05 -18.61 -0.41
CA ARG A 70 6.45 -17.27 -0.37
C ARG A 70 6.62 -16.53 -1.69
N GLU A 71 7.84 -16.47 -2.22
CA GLU A 71 8.10 -15.85 -3.52
C GLU A 71 7.32 -16.54 -4.64
N ARG A 72 7.23 -17.88 -4.58
CA ARG A 72 6.42 -18.65 -5.52
C ARG A 72 4.94 -18.31 -5.42
N ALA A 73 4.38 -18.18 -4.21
CA ALA A 73 2.99 -17.79 -4.03
C ALA A 73 2.72 -16.38 -4.57
N MET A 74 3.63 -15.43 -4.32
CA MET A 74 3.56 -14.06 -4.84
C MET A 74 3.60 -14.04 -6.38
N TRP A 75 4.50 -14.81 -6.98
CA TRP A 75 4.59 -14.94 -8.44
C TRP A 75 3.34 -15.60 -9.02
N GLN A 76 2.83 -16.67 -8.41
CA GLN A 76 1.62 -17.36 -8.86
C GLN A 76 0.40 -16.46 -8.79
N ALA A 77 0.24 -15.67 -7.73
CA ALA A 77 -0.85 -14.72 -7.60
C ALA A 77 -0.79 -13.66 -8.71
N TRP A 78 0.41 -13.17 -9.05
CA TRP A 78 0.58 -12.19 -10.13
C TRP A 78 0.37 -12.81 -11.53
N GLU A 79 0.89 -14.02 -11.76
CA GLU A 79 0.70 -14.76 -13.01
C GLU A 79 -0.78 -15.09 -13.28
N HIS A 80 -1.55 -15.44 -12.24
CA HIS A 80 -2.99 -15.68 -12.34
C HIS A 80 -3.82 -14.46 -12.78
N LEU A 81 -3.32 -13.23 -12.61
CA LEU A 81 -4.02 -12.03 -13.10
C LEU A 81 -3.98 -11.92 -14.63
N GLY A 82 -3.04 -12.59 -15.30
CA GLY A 82 -2.95 -12.64 -16.76
C GLY A 82 -2.91 -11.25 -17.41
N GLN A 83 -3.80 -11.03 -18.38
CA GLN A 83 -3.87 -9.78 -19.16
C GLN A 83 -4.75 -8.70 -18.52
N MET A 84 -4.97 -8.75 -17.21
CA MET A 84 -5.77 -7.74 -16.50
C MET A 84 -5.23 -6.32 -16.74
N SER A 85 -6.14 -5.37 -17.02
CA SER A 85 -5.80 -3.97 -17.23
C SER A 85 -5.35 -3.28 -15.94
N ARG A 86 -4.56 -2.21 -16.07
CA ARG A 86 -4.11 -1.41 -14.93
C ARG A 86 -5.30 -0.83 -14.15
N GLU A 87 -6.32 -0.34 -14.87
CA GLU A 87 -7.50 0.27 -14.28
C GLU A 87 -8.33 -0.74 -13.48
N GLU A 88 -8.43 -1.97 -13.97
CA GLU A 88 -9.11 -3.05 -13.25
C GLU A 88 -8.32 -3.51 -12.02
N ALA A 89 -7.00 -3.67 -12.15
CA ALA A 89 -6.13 -4.02 -11.03
C ALA A 89 -6.20 -2.99 -9.90
N MET A 90 -6.24 -1.69 -10.21
CA MET A 90 -6.43 -0.62 -9.22
C MET A 90 -7.77 -0.75 -8.47
N ARG A 91 -8.86 -1.04 -9.20
CA ARG A 91 -10.19 -1.19 -8.59
C ARG A 91 -10.26 -2.41 -7.69
N LEU A 92 -9.70 -3.54 -8.13
CA LEU A 92 -9.65 -4.76 -7.34
C LEU A 92 -8.77 -4.60 -6.09
N PHE A 93 -7.66 -3.87 -6.18
CA PHE A 93 -6.79 -3.62 -5.03
C PHE A 93 -7.56 -2.89 -3.92
N VAL A 94 -8.26 -1.81 -4.28
CA VAL A 94 -9.08 -1.04 -3.34
C VAL A 94 -10.22 -1.89 -2.79
N ARG A 95 -10.90 -2.66 -3.64
CA ARG A 95 -11.99 -3.56 -3.22
C ARG A 95 -11.50 -4.61 -2.21
N GLN A 96 -10.35 -5.23 -2.46
CA GLN A 96 -9.75 -6.20 -1.55
C GLN A 96 -9.44 -5.55 -0.20
N LEU A 97 -8.85 -4.35 -0.21
CA LEU A 97 -8.59 -3.61 1.02
C LEU A 97 -9.88 -3.24 1.77
N GLU A 98 -10.92 -2.82 1.06
CA GLU A 98 -12.24 -2.51 1.64
C GLU A 98 -12.91 -3.74 2.27
N TYR A 99 -12.68 -4.92 1.70
CA TYR A 99 -13.17 -6.18 2.24
C TYR A 99 -12.44 -6.58 3.53
N ASP A 100 -11.11 -6.47 3.55
CA ASP A 100 -10.30 -6.85 4.71
C ASP A 100 -10.36 -5.82 5.84
N VAL A 101 -10.37 -4.53 5.49
CA VAL A 101 -10.38 -3.40 6.42
C VAL A 101 -11.44 -2.39 5.97
N PRO A 102 -12.72 -2.58 6.35
CA PRO A 102 -13.79 -1.64 6.02
C PRO A 102 -13.54 -0.20 6.54
N SER A 103 -12.72 -0.07 7.58
CA SER A 103 -12.30 1.21 8.17
C SER A 103 -11.05 1.83 7.55
N TRP A 104 -10.48 1.26 6.48
CA TRP A 104 -9.15 1.64 5.96
C TRP A 104 -9.01 3.14 5.70
N TRP A 105 -10.07 3.81 5.24
CA TRP A 105 -10.05 5.25 4.97
C TRP A 105 -10.03 6.09 6.25
N SER A 106 -10.82 5.71 7.25
CA SER A 106 -10.81 6.34 8.57
C SER A 106 -9.45 6.15 9.24
N ASP A 107 -8.91 4.93 9.16
CA ASP A 107 -7.60 4.61 9.72
C ASP A 107 -6.48 5.33 8.97
N TYR A 108 -6.55 5.43 7.64
CA TYR A 108 -5.64 6.24 6.82
C TYR A 108 -5.58 7.71 7.27
N ILE A 109 -6.74 8.31 7.58
CA ILE A 109 -6.81 9.66 8.14
C ILE A 109 -6.24 9.69 9.56
N ALA A 110 -6.56 8.70 10.40
CA ALA A 110 -6.08 8.61 11.78
C ALA A 110 -4.55 8.44 11.85
N TYR A 111 -3.94 7.72 10.91
CA TYR A 111 -2.49 7.62 10.74
C TYR A 111 -1.83 8.91 10.23
N GLY A 112 -2.62 9.96 9.91
CA GLY A 112 -2.08 11.22 9.39
C GLY A 112 -1.47 11.08 8.00
N LEU A 113 -1.84 10.05 7.23
CA LEU A 113 -1.29 9.84 5.89
C LEU A 113 -1.90 10.80 4.85
N ASN A 114 -2.98 11.50 5.20
CA ASN A 114 -3.62 12.53 4.38
C ASN A 114 -2.90 13.90 4.43
N GLN A 115 -1.72 13.99 5.06
CA GLN A 115 -0.97 15.24 5.11
C GLN A 115 -0.37 15.57 3.73
N PRO A 116 -0.48 16.82 3.24
CA PRO A 116 0.40 17.26 2.19
C PRO A 116 1.84 17.26 2.76
N LYS A 117 2.64 16.25 2.37
CA LYS A 117 4.11 16.28 2.24
C LYS A 117 4.66 17.69 2.53
N PRO A 118 5.32 17.92 3.69
CA PRO A 118 5.80 19.23 4.04
C PRO A 118 6.76 19.69 2.95
N PHE A 119 6.38 20.77 2.27
CA PHE A 119 7.21 21.43 1.29
C PHE A 119 8.43 21.98 2.03
N GLY A 120 9.62 21.50 1.71
CA GLY A 120 10.88 22.05 2.20
C GLY A 120 11.57 21.24 3.30
N SER A 121 12.35 20.25 2.89
CA SER A 121 13.66 20.06 3.52
C SER A 121 14.50 21.30 3.23
N THR A 122 14.69 22.16 4.21
CA THR A 122 15.87 23.03 4.21
C THR A 122 17.07 22.14 4.47
N ASN A 123 17.78 21.79 3.39
CA ASN A 123 19.13 21.27 3.50
C ASN A 123 19.99 22.29 4.25
N GLY A 124 20.65 21.82 5.29
CA GLY A 124 21.59 22.58 6.10
C GLY A 124 22.48 21.63 6.90
N SER A 125 23.11 20.67 6.21
CA SER A 125 24.38 20.13 6.69
C SER A 125 25.37 21.27 6.82
N SER A 126 25.88 21.51 8.02
CA SER A 126 27.32 21.72 8.16
C SER A 126 27.77 21.33 9.55
N ALA A 127 28.66 20.35 9.57
CA ALA A 127 29.41 19.87 10.71
C ALA A 127 30.14 21.01 11.43
N GLY A 128 29.97 21.09 12.75
CA GLY A 128 30.93 21.72 13.64
C GLY A 128 31.88 20.64 14.16
N LYS A 129 33.09 20.58 13.58
CA LYS A 129 34.18 19.70 14.00
C LYS A 129 35.26 20.58 14.65
N GLY A 130 35.76 20.16 15.82
CA GLY A 130 36.96 20.67 16.48
C GLY A 130 36.66 21.76 17.51
N GLY A 131 37.23 21.78 18.70
CA GLY A 131 38.17 20.89 19.37
C GLY A 131 38.40 21.49 20.75
N GLU A 132 38.62 20.67 21.77
CA GLU A 132 39.09 21.15 23.07
C GLU A 132 40.25 20.25 23.47
N ALA A 133 41.43 20.86 23.50
CA ALA A 133 42.62 20.37 24.14
C ALA A 133 42.76 21.17 25.43
N GLU A 134 42.83 20.47 26.55
CA GLU A 134 43.73 20.76 27.67
C GLU A 134 43.96 19.46 28.45
#